data_AF-A0A1Y4RQS4-F1
#
_entry.id   AF-A0A1Y4RQS4-F1
#
_cell.length_a   1.000
_cell.length_b   1.000
_cell.length_c   1.000
_cell.angle_alpha   90.00
_cell.angle_beta   90.00
_cell.angle_gamma   90.00
#
_symmetry.space_group_name_H-M   'P 1'
#
loop_
_entity.id
_entity.type
_entity.pdbx_description
1 polymer ?
#
loop_
_entity_poly.entity_id
_entity_poly.type
_entity_poly.pdbx_seq_one_letter_code
_entity_poly.pdbx_strand_id
1 'polypeptide(L)'
;MERQIMETMESKKENVILPEDGEYTVEVTLEGGSGRAQITSPAELLIEDGEAYARIEWSSSHYDYMKVEEEMYLPVNEEGNSVFEIPVTVFDEPVEILAETTAMSRPHEVEYTLTFSSESISSAGGTGLPGGVVWAAALILAAAAAVCLVKKRKKES
;
A
#
# COMPACT_ATOMS: atom_id res chain seq x y z
N MET A 1 1.89 14.92 28.27
CA MET A 1 1.43 15.62 27.05
C MET A 1 1.84 14.85 25.80
N GLU A 2 3.07 14.33 25.72
CA GLU A 2 3.55 13.54 24.57
C GLU A 2 2.98 12.12 24.46
N ARG A 3 2.56 11.49 25.58
CA ARG A 3 1.89 10.18 25.54
C ARG A 3 0.49 10.22 24.92
N GLN A 4 -0.18 11.38 24.97
CA GLN A 4 -1.54 11.52 24.46
C GLN A 4 -1.58 11.74 22.94
N ILE A 5 -0.44 12.11 22.35
CA ILE A 5 -0.30 12.30 20.90
C ILE A 5 0.04 10.97 20.20
N MET A 6 0.85 10.12 20.85
CA MET A 6 1.14 8.76 20.34
C MET A 6 -0.09 7.84 20.37
N GLU A 7 -0.97 7.99 21.36
CA GLU A 7 -2.19 7.16 21.49
C GLU A 7 -3.24 7.51 20.42
N THR A 8 -3.22 8.72 19.85
CA THR A 8 -4.10 9.12 18.74
C THR A 8 -3.65 8.55 17.39
N MET A 9 -2.36 8.26 17.22
CA MET A 9 -1.83 7.66 15.98
C MET A 9 -2.07 6.14 15.92
N GLU A 10 -2.08 5.44 17.06
CA GLU A 10 -2.46 4.01 17.14
C GLU A 10 -3.98 3.79 17.02
N SER A 11 -4.82 4.82 17.14
CA SER A 11 -6.29 4.69 17.22
C SER A 11 -7.02 4.88 15.89
N LYS A 12 -6.34 5.08 14.76
CA LYS A 12 -6.97 5.25 13.44
C LYS A 12 -6.78 4.03 12.52
N LYS A 13 -6.66 2.83 13.08
CA LYS A 13 -6.69 1.54 12.35
C LYS A 13 -7.99 0.76 12.61
N GLU A 14 -9.00 1.42 13.18
CA GLU A 14 -10.24 0.79 13.66
C GLU A 14 -11.38 1.39 12.83
N ASN A 15 -11.86 0.74 11.76
CA ASN A 15 -12.99 -0.19 11.90
C ASN A 15 -13.24 -1.09 10.66
N VAL A 16 -12.24 -1.34 9.80
CA VAL A 16 -12.42 -2.20 8.63
C VAL A 16 -12.08 -3.63 9.02
N ILE A 17 -13.11 -4.49 9.06
CA ILE A 17 -12.91 -5.93 9.24
C ILE A 17 -12.38 -6.46 7.91
N LEU A 18 -11.06 -6.64 7.83
CA LEU A 18 -10.44 -7.31 6.70
C LEU A 18 -11.01 -8.73 6.55
N PRO A 19 -11.23 -9.21 5.32
CA PRO A 19 -11.53 -10.62 5.10
C PRO A 19 -10.33 -11.51 5.49
N GLU A 20 -10.53 -12.82 5.39
CA GLU A 20 -9.47 -13.81 5.67
C GLU A 20 -8.23 -13.63 4.77
N ASP A 21 -7.10 -14.18 5.20
CA ASP A 21 -5.87 -14.12 4.42
C ASP A 21 -6.09 -14.71 3.02
N GLY A 22 -5.68 -13.97 1.99
CA GLY A 22 -5.93 -14.35 0.61
C GLY A 22 -5.75 -13.21 -0.39
N GLU A 23 -6.03 -13.55 -1.65
CA GLU A 23 -5.93 -12.63 -2.79
C GLU A 23 -7.31 -12.09 -3.16
N TYR A 24 -7.37 -10.77 -3.28
CA TYR A 24 -8.56 -9.97 -3.54
C TYR A 24 -8.24 -8.94 -4.63
N THR A 25 -9.28 -8.26 -5.08
CA THR A 25 -9.17 -7.01 -5.83
C THR A 25 -9.89 -5.91 -5.09
N VAL A 26 -9.40 -4.68 -5.20
CA VAL A 26 -9.98 -3.50 -4.57
C VAL A 26 -10.04 -2.35 -5.57
N GLU A 27 -11.13 -1.60 -5.59
CA GLU A 27 -11.16 -0.36 -6.37
C GLU A 27 -10.30 0.69 -5.67
N VAL A 28 -9.40 1.29 -6.45
CA VAL A 28 -8.51 2.36 -6.01
C VAL A 28 -8.73 3.60 -6.87
N THR A 29 -8.76 4.76 -6.23
CA THR A 29 -8.83 6.08 -6.88
C THR A 29 -7.54 6.84 -6.61
N LEU A 30 -6.98 7.47 -7.65
CA LEU A 30 -5.83 8.37 -7.56
C LEU A 30 -6.28 9.81 -7.79
N GLU A 31 -5.95 10.69 -6.85
CA GLU A 31 -6.14 12.13 -6.96
C GLU A 31 -4.81 12.88 -6.74
N GLY A 32 -4.72 14.13 -7.19
CA GLY A 32 -3.54 14.97 -7.02
C GLY A 32 -2.66 15.13 -8.26
N GLY A 33 -1.43 15.63 -8.04
CA GLY A 33 -0.52 16.06 -9.10
C GLY A 33 -1.17 17.02 -10.11
N SER A 34 -0.97 16.74 -11.40
CA SER A 34 -1.60 17.51 -12.51
C SER A 34 -2.93 16.92 -13.00
N GLY A 35 -3.43 15.85 -12.38
CA GLY A 35 -4.58 15.08 -12.85
C GLY A 35 -4.34 14.26 -14.13
N ARG A 36 -3.08 14.16 -14.59
CA ARG A 36 -2.71 13.41 -15.80
C ARG A 36 -2.28 11.97 -15.52
N ALA A 37 -1.80 11.72 -14.31
CA ALA A 37 -1.39 10.39 -13.89
C ALA A 37 -2.62 9.52 -13.66
N GLN A 38 -2.49 8.24 -13.98
CA GLN A 38 -3.53 7.24 -13.80
C GLN A 38 -2.88 5.99 -13.21
N ILE A 39 -3.67 5.21 -12.50
CA ILE A 39 -3.33 3.87 -12.03
C ILE A 39 -4.35 2.87 -12.54
N THR A 40 -3.95 1.61 -12.65
CA THR A 40 -4.86 0.51 -12.95
C THR A 40 -5.81 0.30 -11.76
N SER A 41 -7.11 0.19 -12.05
CA SER A 41 -8.16 -0.07 -11.06
C SER A 41 -9.22 -0.99 -11.69
N PRO A 42 -9.70 -2.04 -10.99
CA PRO A 42 -9.34 -2.42 -9.62
C PRO A 42 -7.89 -2.93 -9.50
N ALA A 43 -7.26 -2.65 -8.36
CA ALA A 43 -5.92 -3.11 -8.03
C ALA A 43 -5.97 -4.49 -7.35
N GLU A 44 -4.88 -5.26 -7.46
CA GLU A 44 -4.71 -6.51 -6.71
C GLU A 44 -4.44 -6.17 -5.23
N LEU A 45 -5.10 -6.90 -4.33
CA LEU A 45 -5.03 -6.74 -2.88
C LEU A 45 -4.65 -8.09 -2.26
N LEU A 46 -3.55 -8.16 -1.51
CA LEU A 46 -3.19 -9.30 -0.69
C LEU A 46 -3.51 -8.99 0.76
N ILE A 47 -4.15 -9.93 1.45
CA ILE A 47 -4.32 -9.90 2.90
C ILE A 47 -3.52 -11.06 3.48
N GLU A 48 -2.60 -10.75 4.40
CA GLU A 48 -1.75 -11.73 5.08
C GLU A 48 -1.48 -11.26 6.51
N ASP A 49 -1.64 -12.15 7.50
CA ASP A 49 -1.38 -11.85 8.92
C ASP A 49 -2.17 -10.64 9.46
N GLY A 50 -3.35 -10.35 8.87
CA GLY A 50 -4.18 -9.19 9.22
C GLY A 50 -3.65 -7.84 8.72
N GLU A 51 -2.72 -7.86 7.77
CA GLU A 51 -2.21 -6.70 7.03
C GLU A 51 -2.65 -6.78 5.56
N ALA A 52 -2.89 -5.63 4.93
CA ALA A 52 -3.36 -5.54 3.56
C ALA A 52 -2.32 -4.82 2.70
N TYR A 53 -2.02 -5.36 1.52
CA TYR A 53 -1.04 -4.84 0.58
C TYR A 53 -1.67 -4.69 -0.80
N ALA A 54 -1.56 -3.51 -1.40
CA ALA A 54 -2.11 -3.24 -2.73
C ALA A 54 -1.00 -3.14 -3.78
N ARG A 55 -1.25 -3.75 -4.94
CA ARG A 55 -0.38 -3.65 -6.12
C ARG A 55 -0.83 -2.50 -7.01
N ILE A 56 -0.07 -1.41 -7.00
CA ILE A 56 -0.37 -0.17 -7.73
C ILE A 56 0.44 -0.13 -9.02
N GLU A 57 -0.22 -0.40 -10.15
CA GLU A 57 0.35 -0.18 -11.48
C GLU A 57 0.02 1.23 -11.96
N TRP A 58 1.05 2.03 -12.26
CA TRP A 58 0.89 3.35 -12.86
C TRP A 58 0.68 3.25 -14.37
N SER A 59 0.16 4.30 -15.00
CA SER A 59 0.06 4.38 -16.47
C SER A 59 1.38 4.71 -17.18
N SER A 60 2.52 4.68 -16.46
CA SER A 60 3.84 5.03 -16.99
C SER A 60 4.95 4.24 -16.30
N SER A 61 6.00 3.92 -17.05
CA SER A 61 7.23 3.28 -16.59
C SER A 61 8.25 4.24 -15.95
N HIS A 62 7.88 5.51 -15.76
CA HIS A 62 8.79 6.57 -15.31
C HIS A 62 8.53 7.00 -13.86
N TYR A 63 8.12 6.07 -13.00
CA TYR A 63 8.06 6.30 -11.56
C TYR A 63 9.15 5.49 -10.88
N ASP A 64 10.00 6.19 -10.14
CA ASP A 64 11.23 5.63 -9.59
C ASP A 64 11.03 5.09 -8.15
N TYR A 65 10.21 5.77 -7.36
CA TYR A 65 9.74 5.27 -6.06
C TYR A 65 8.37 5.87 -5.69
N MET A 66 7.70 5.19 -4.76
CA MET A 66 6.58 5.73 -3.99
C MET A 66 6.99 5.85 -2.53
N LYS A 67 6.47 6.85 -1.83
CA LYS A 67 6.59 7.01 -0.40
C LYS A 67 5.21 7.05 0.22
N VAL A 68 4.98 6.18 1.19
CA VAL A 68 3.75 6.13 1.99
C VAL A 68 4.17 6.46 3.42
N GLU A 69 3.62 7.54 3.97
CA GLU A 69 4.07 8.11 5.24
C GLU A 69 5.59 8.41 5.26
N GLU A 70 6.38 7.62 5.99
CA GLU A 70 7.85 7.75 6.10
C GLU A 70 8.61 6.67 5.31
N GLU A 71 7.91 5.68 4.75
CA GLU A 71 8.50 4.51 4.12
C GLU A 71 8.53 4.61 2.59
N MET A 72 9.64 4.16 2.00
CA MET A 72 9.90 4.23 0.57
C MET A 72 9.81 2.85 -0.08
N TYR A 73 9.10 2.79 -1.20
CA TYR A 73 8.76 1.60 -1.97
C TYR A 73 9.30 1.74 -3.39
N LEU A 74 10.02 0.72 -3.85
CA LEU A 74 10.57 0.66 -5.20
C LEU A 74 9.67 -0.18 -6.11
N PRO A 75 9.74 -0.01 -7.45
CA PRO A 75 9.00 -0.84 -8.36
C PRO A 75 9.37 -2.32 -8.20
N VAL A 76 8.36 -3.19 -8.24
CA VAL A 76 8.55 -4.66 -8.14
C VAL A 76 8.78 -5.32 -9.50
N ASN A 77 8.67 -4.56 -10.59
CA ASN A 77 8.85 -5.04 -11.96
C ASN A 77 10.02 -4.35 -12.67
N GLU A 78 10.64 -5.05 -13.62
CA GLU A 78 11.75 -4.52 -14.43
C GLU A 78 11.30 -4.02 -15.82
N GLU A 79 10.14 -4.45 -16.29
CA GLU A 79 9.62 -4.14 -17.63
C GLU A 79 8.16 -3.67 -17.57
N GLY A 80 7.76 -2.82 -18.51
CA GLY A 80 6.40 -2.27 -18.58
C GLY A 80 6.22 -1.03 -17.72
N ASN A 81 4.98 -0.74 -17.33
CA ASN A 81 4.70 0.39 -16.46
C ASN A 81 5.19 0.15 -15.03
N SER A 82 5.42 1.21 -14.26
CA SER A 82 5.93 1.08 -12.89
C SER A 82 4.84 0.47 -11.99
N VAL A 83 5.18 -0.61 -11.30
CA VAL A 83 4.29 -1.31 -10.37
C VAL A 83 4.89 -1.33 -8.98
N PHE A 84 4.11 -0.94 -7.98
CA PHE A 84 4.53 -0.90 -6.59
C PHE A 84 3.63 -1.79 -5.72
N GLU A 85 4.18 -2.36 -4.65
CA GLU A 85 3.41 -3.02 -3.60
C GLU A 85 3.52 -2.17 -2.34
N ILE A 86 2.38 -1.66 -1.86
CA ILE A 86 2.32 -0.74 -0.70
C ILE A 86 1.32 -1.24 0.34
N PRO A 87 1.53 -0.99 1.64
CA PRO A 87 0.54 -1.31 2.66
C PRO A 87 -0.69 -0.41 2.52
N VAL A 88 -1.88 -0.99 2.73
CA VAL A 88 -3.13 -0.27 2.86
C VAL A 88 -3.36 0.02 4.35
N THR A 89 -3.06 1.24 4.76
CA THR A 89 -3.17 1.65 6.17
C THR A 89 -4.61 1.93 6.60
N VAL A 90 -5.46 2.37 5.66
CA VAL A 90 -6.88 2.70 5.89
C VAL A 90 -7.67 2.52 4.59
N PHE A 91 -8.94 2.13 4.70
CA PHE A 91 -9.90 2.10 3.58
C PHE A 91 -10.91 3.23 3.72
N ASP A 92 -11.53 3.61 2.60
CA ASP A 92 -12.54 4.66 2.48
C ASP A 92 -12.09 6.05 2.94
N GLU A 93 -10.78 6.21 3.16
CA GLU A 93 -10.13 7.47 3.51
C GLU A 93 -8.95 7.75 2.57
N PRO A 94 -8.70 9.04 2.26
CA PRO A 94 -7.55 9.45 1.47
C PRO A 94 -6.23 9.17 2.19
N VAL A 95 -5.33 8.44 1.52
CA VAL A 95 -3.94 8.20 1.95
C VAL A 95 -3.00 9.06 1.12
N GLU A 96 -2.25 9.93 1.77
CA GLU A 96 -1.24 10.77 1.12
C GLU A 96 -0.01 9.94 0.75
N ILE A 97 0.46 10.11 -0.49
CA ILE A 97 1.66 9.48 -1.03
C ILE A 97 2.51 10.50 -1.77
N LEU A 98 3.82 10.24 -1.84
CA LEU A 98 4.72 10.96 -2.73
C LEU A 98 5.25 9.99 -3.78
N ALA A 99 5.20 10.38 -5.05
CA ALA A 99 5.75 9.58 -6.13
C ALA A 99 6.81 10.38 -6.90
N GLU A 100 8.01 9.84 -7.03
CA GLU A 100 9.05 10.46 -7.85
C GLU A 100 8.91 10.00 -9.30
N THR A 101 8.93 10.97 -10.22
CA THR A 101 8.95 10.73 -11.65
C THR A 101 10.13 11.40 -12.35
N THR A 102 10.79 10.67 -13.23
CA THR A 102 11.87 11.14 -14.09
C THR A 102 11.43 11.45 -15.52
N ALA A 103 10.13 11.32 -15.84
CA ALA A 103 9.59 11.48 -17.20
C ALA A 103 9.89 12.86 -17.83
N MET A 104 10.16 13.89 -17.01
CA MET A 104 10.33 15.28 -17.46
C MET A 104 11.79 15.75 -17.47
N SER A 105 12.76 14.84 -17.67
CA SER A 105 14.22 15.12 -17.74
C SER A 105 14.87 15.60 -16.43
N ARG A 106 14.09 15.81 -15.36
CA ARG A 106 14.55 15.99 -13.99
C ARG A 106 13.64 15.16 -13.07
N PRO A 107 14.18 14.58 -11.98
CA PRO A 107 13.35 13.99 -10.94
C PRO A 107 12.40 15.02 -10.35
N HIS A 108 11.13 14.65 -10.21
CA HIS A 108 10.12 15.44 -9.52
C HIS A 108 9.36 14.53 -8.56
N GLU A 109 9.33 14.92 -7.30
CA GLU A 109 8.43 14.32 -6.32
C GLU A 109 7.07 15.02 -6.41
N VAL A 110 6.02 14.24 -6.60
CA VAL A 110 4.65 14.73 -6.75
C VAL A 110 3.77 14.09 -5.69
N GLU A 111 2.99 14.93 -5.01
CA GLU A 111 2.02 14.51 -4.01
C GLU A 111 0.72 14.04 -4.67
N TYR A 112 0.27 12.87 -4.23
CA TYR A 112 -0.99 12.26 -4.63
C TYR A 112 -1.73 11.73 -3.42
N THR A 113 -2.98 11.38 -3.66
CA THR A 113 -3.85 10.73 -2.68
C THR A 113 -4.42 9.46 -3.29
N LEU A 114 -4.33 8.36 -2.54
CA LEU A 114 -4.95 7.08 -2.87
C LEU A 114 -6.13 6.81 -1.94
N THR A 115 -7.26 6.41 -2.49
CA THR A 115 -8.44 5.98 -1.71
C THR A 115 -8.83 4.58 -2.13
N PHE A 116 -8.85 3.65 -1.18
CA PHE A 116 -9.21 2.24 -1.38
C PHE A 116 -10.63 1.99 -0.91
N SER A 117 -11.50 1.52 -1.79
CA SER A 117 -12.92 1.27 -1.47
C SER A 117 -13.10 -0.08 -0.77
N SER A 118 -13.50 -0.09 0.51
CA SER A 118 -13.70 -1.34 1.25
C SER A 118 -14.88 -2.15 0.71
N GLU A 119 -15.91 -1.49 0.16
CA GLU A 119 -17.09 -2.15 -0.42
C GLU A 119 -16.78 -2.90 -1.71
N SER A 120 -15.70 -2.53 -2.38
CA SER A 120 -15.28 -3.12 -3.66
C SER A 120 -14.32 -4.29 -3.50
N ILE A 121 -13.99 -4.67 -2.26
CA ILE A 121 -13.15 -5.83 -1.98
C ILE A 121 -13.90 -7.09 -2.45
N SER A 122 -13.36 -7.70 -3.51
CA SER A 122 -13.88 -8.95 -4.06
C SER A 122 -12.79 -9.98 -4.09
N SER A 123 -13.10 -11.22 -3.71
CA SER A 123 -12.18 -12.34 -3.92
C SER A 123 -11.81 -12.40 -5.40
N ALA A 124 -10.51 -12.45 -5.69
CA ALA A 124 -10.03 -12.76 -7.02
C ALA A 124 -10.41 -14.23 -7.28
N GLY A 125 -11.52 -14.45 -7.99
CA GLY A 125 -12.17 -15.76 -8.10
C GLY A 125 -11.20 -16.91 -8.34
N GLY A 126 -11.17 -17.87 -7.41
CA GLY A 126 -10.23 -18.98 -7.44
C GLY A 126 -10.33 -19.81 -8.72
N THR A 127 -9.26 -19.81 -9.52
CA THR A 127 -8.82 -20.94 -10.36
C THR A 127 -7.37 -20.72 -10.73
N GLY A 128 -6.52 -21.69 -10.42
CA GLY A 128 -5.06 -21.58 -10.56
C GLY A 128 -4.60 -21.15 -11.95
N LEU A 129 -3.65 -20.20 -11.95
CA LEU A 129 -2.61 -19.83 -12.95
C LEU A 129 -2.95 -20.10 -14.43
N PRO A 130 -2.88 -19.10 -15.34
CA PRO A 130 -1.60 -18.49 -15.68
C PRO A 130 -1.71 -16.98 -16.00
N GLY A 131 -1.12 -16.15 -15.15
CA GLY A 131 -1.17 -14.68 -15.26
C GLY A 131 -1.09 -14.02 -13.88
N GLY A 132 -1.46 -14.77 -12.83
CA GLY A 132 -1.21 -14.41 -11.44
C GLY A 132 0.28 -14.30 -11.21
N VAL A 133 0.73 -13.07 -10.95
CA VAL A 133 1.96 -12.84 -10.22
C VAL A 133 1.79 -13.60 -8.91
N VAL A 134 2.49 -14.73 -8.80
CA VAL A 134 2.77 -15.34 -7.51
C VAL A 134 3.39 -14.21 -6.71
N TRP A 135 2.69 -13.66 -5.71
CA TRP A 135 3.28 -12.72 -4.76
C TRP A 135 4.55 -13.41 -4.28
N ALA A 136 5.70 -12.95 -4.77
CA ALA A 136 6.90 -13.76 -4.81
C ALA A 136 7.58 -13.72 -3.46
N ALA A 137 6.85 -14.00 -2.36
CA ALA A 137 7.31 -14.02 -0.98
C ALA A 137 8.52 -13.09 -0.80
N ALA A 138 8.34 -11.81 -1.18
CA ALA A 138 9.38 -10.83 -1.08
C ALA A 138 9.49 -10.59 0.41
N LEU A 139 10.38 -11.36 1.06
CA LEU A 139 10.74 -11.30 2.47
C LEU A 139 10.53 -9.88 3.01
N ILE A 140 9.35 -9.58 3.55
CA ILE A 140 9.09 -8.32 4.24
C ILE A 140 9.82 -8.46 5.58
N LEU A 141 11.13 -8.26 5.52
CA LEU A 141 12.04 -8.27 6.65
C LEU A 141 12.08 -6.92 7.38
N ALA A 142 11.13 -6.02 7.12
CA ALA A 142 11.09 -4.71 7.74
C ALA A 142 9.93 -4.62 8.75
N ALA A 143 10.30 -4.69 10.03
CA ALA A 143 9.64 -4.04 11.16
C ALA A 143 8.47 -4.70 11.92
N ALA A 144 7.92 -5.87 11.56
CA ALA A 144 7.00 -6.57 12.50
C ALA A 144 7.70 -7.02 13.81
N ALA A 145 9.01 -7.27 13.76
CA ALA A 145 9.78 -7.66 14.95
C ALA A 145 10.00 -6.51 15.95
N ALA A 146 9.96 -5.24 15.52
CA ALA A 146 10.15 -4.11 16.43
C ALA A 146 8.87 -3.83 17.25
N VAL A 147 7.69 -3.99 16.65
CA VAL A 147 6.42 -3.72 17.33
C VAL A 147 6.07 -4.83 18.33
N CYS A 148 6.33 -6.11 18.01
CA CYS A 148 6.10 -7.19 18.96
C CYS A 148 7.07 -7.20 20.16
N LEU A 149 8.32 -6.74 20.00
CA LEU A 149 9.29 -6.73 21.11
C LEU A 149 9.07 -5.60 22.12
N VAL A 150 8.50 -4.46 21.72
CA VAL A 150 8.25 -3.33 22.63
C VAL A 150 7.03 -3.59 23.53
N LYS A 151 5.98 -4.25 23.04
CA LYS A 151 4.77 -4.53 23.84
C LYS A 151 5.00 -5.50 25.02
N LYS A 152 6.06 -6.32 25.00
CA LYS A 152 6.35 -7.29 26.08
C LYS A 152 7.10 -6.71 27.28
N ARG A 153 7.88 -5.63 27.11
CA ARG A 153 8.73 -5.07 28.18
C ARG A 153 8.01 -4.12 29.14
N LYS A 154 6.80 -3.65 28.81
CA LYS A 154 6.08 -2.64 29.60
C LYS A 154 5.02 -3.20 30.56
N LYS A 155 4.79 -4.51 30.55
CA LYS A 155 3.78 -5.16 31.42
C LYS A 155 4.37 -5.80 32.69
N GLU A 156 5.68 -5.68 32.91
CA GLU A 156 6.40 -6.32 34.04
C GLU A 156 7.27 -5.34 34.87
N SER A 157 6.98 -4.03 34.86
CA SER A 157 7.58 -3.07 35.81
C SER A 157 6.54 -2.13 36.39
#